data_AF-A0A5A9N948-F1
#
_entry.id   AF-A0A5A9N948-F1
#
_cell.length_a   1.000
_cell.length_b   1.000
_cell.length_c   1.000
_cell.angle_alpha   90.00
_cell.angle_beta   90.00
_cell.angle_gamma   90.00
#
_symmetry.space_group_name_H-M   'P 1'
#
loop_
_entity.id
_entity.type
_entity.pdbx_description
1 polymer ?
#
loop_
_entity_poly.entity_id
_entity_poly.type
_entity_poly.pdbx_seq_one_letter_code
_entity_poly.pdbx_strand_id
1 'polypeptide(L)'
;MNYRARYITTKETNEEHHTQQTDKQSKTHKVNFLKAMSSSNKGSSKPDPIHPMDVQMAVFHCADSFLKQMMVTKLSQCQFALPLLVPHPFTQHIEFPLWTFRQINKSWKIRKTDNDITSKVQSVCTAETPMVSFFRFGPVSSSKSQLMNSLINEKHNTFFHRNCPGSSRTRLLMDGVVEIGFWKNQEISRIQREIKKICEDQHKSHMSEFTQIFIKQMNTRNSNKMFFLKWLRILLDEFTSVDLSNLHHKYNENWSKVLELLESHDKSVQLKTEQTKLDRISEDLQAAACGLEHIIREIGQIYESCLSVKKMKQGLHLNFCCQLAADMMMSGFPLELMEGDAAHVPVMWITAVLDELIQKLADQRVFVLSVLGLHSSGKSTMLNAMFGLQSSPLSDPVLSCYMVT
;
A
#
# COMPACT_ATOMS: atom_id res chain seq x y z
N MET A 1 -20.68 1.59 -25.81
CA MET A 1 -21.01 0.32 -25.11
C MET A 1 -20.91 -0.83 -26.10
N ASN A 2 -20.10 -1.84 -25.80
CA ASN A 2 -20.21 -3.18 -26.42
C ASN A 2 -19.68 -4.21 -25.40
N TYR A 3 -20.62 -4.83 -24.69
CA TYR A 3 -20.40 -5.94 -23.78
C TYR A 3 -20.56 -7.24 -24.56
N ARG A 4 -19.51 -8.04 -24.71
CA ARG A 4 -19.64 -9.43 -25.18
C ARG A 4 -18.73 -10.36 -24.42
N ALA A 5 -19.32 -11.11 -23.48
CA ALA A 5 -18.72 -12.24 -22.81
C ALA A 5 -18.41 -13.35 -23.84
N ARG A 6 -17.17 -13.85 -23.86
CA ARG A 6 -16.81 -15.08 -24.59
C ARG A 6 -16.89 -16.25 -23.62
N TYR A 7 -17.83 -17.15 -23.91
CA TYR A 7 -18.00 -18.45 -23.26
C TYR A 7 -16.73 -19.29 -23.39
N ILE A 8 -16.31 -19.94 -22.30
CA ILE A 8 -15.31 -21.01 -22.31
C ILE A 8 -16.05 -22.34 -22.35
N THR A 9 -15.81 -23.13 -23.39
CA THR A 9 -16.32 -24.49 -23.55
C THR A 9 -15.42 -25.44 -22.77
N THR A 10 -15.97 -26.14 -21.78
CA THR A 10 -15.32 -27.28 -21.11
C THR A 10 -15.36 -28.49 -22.06
N LYS A 11 -14.20 -29.06 -22.37
CA LYS A 11 -14.10 -30.41 -22.92
C LYS A 11 -13.73 -31.37 -21.80
N GLU A 12 -14.54 -32.40 -21.69
CA GLU A 12 -14.42 -33.50 -20.74
C GLU A 12 -13.13 -34.31 -20.97
N THR A 13 -12.68 -34.87 -19.85
CA THR A 13 -11.58 -35.82 -19.67
C THR A 13 -11.83 -37.13 -20.41
N ASN A 14 -10.79 -37.67 -21.05
CA ASN A 14 -10.62 -39.12 -21.16
C ASN A 14 -9.19 -39.47 -20.72
N GLU A 15 -9.11 -40.36 -19.74
CA GLU A 15 -7.90 -41.00 -19.26
C GLU A 15 -7.36 -41.97 -20.31
N GLU A 16 -6.03 -42.09 -20.39
CA GLU A 16 -5.38 -43.39 -20.59
C GLU A 16 -3.95 -43.33 -20.03
N HIS A 17 -3.65 -44.27 -19.14
CA HIS A 17 -2.36 -44.51 -18.52
C HIS A 17 -1.30 -44.93 -19.54
N HIS A 18 -0.05 -44.48 -19.39
CA HIS A 18 1.09 -45.41 -19.29
C HIS A 18 2.35 -44.73 -18.73
N THR A 19 2.89 -45.39 -17.71
CA THR A 19 4.09 -45.11 -16.93
C THR A 19 5.36 -45.40 -17.75
N GLN A 20 6.33 -44.48 -17.72
CA GLN A 20 7.77 -44.80 -17.58
C GLN A 20 8.58 -43.52 -17.29
N GLN A 21 9.20 -43.51 -16.10
CA GLN A 21 10.33 -42.67 -15.70
C GLN A 21 11.50 -42.90 -16.70
N THR A 22 12.51 -42.06 -16.93
CA THR A 22 13.32 -41.22 -16.02
C THR A 22 14.20 -40.27 -16.88
N ASP A 23 14.69 -39.18 -16.29
CA ASP A 23 15.87 -38.38 -16.70
C ASP A 23 15.90 -37.49 -17.96
N LYS A 24 14.87 -37.46 -18.82
CA LYS A 24 14.86 -36.51 -19.96
C LYS A 24 14.25 -35.13 -19.66
N GLN A 25 13.28 -35.03 -18.74
CA GLN A 25 12.50 -33.79 -18.51
C GLN A 25 13.32 -32.62 -17.91
N SER A 26 14.27 -32.90 -17.03
CA SER A 26 15.12 -31.87 -16.38
C SER A 26 15.97 -31.08 -17.41
N LYS A 27 16.48 -31.75 -18.44
CA LYS A 27 17.26 -31.11 -19.51
C LYS A 27 16.38 -30.34 -20.49
N THR A 28 15.18 -30.86 -20.81
CA THR A 28 14.27 -30.18 -21.77
C THR A 28 13.73 -28.86 -21.21
N HIS A 29 13.40 -28.81 -19.91
CA HIS A 29 12.94 -27.56 -19.28
C HIS A 29 14.03 -26.47 -19.22
N LYS A 30 15.30 -26.83 -18.96
CA LYS A 30 16.43 -25.88 -18.96
C LYS A 30 16.71 -25.29 -20.34
N VAL A 31 16.56 -26.08 -21.41
CA VAL A 31 16.78 -25.61 -22.80
C VAL A 31 15.62 -24.72 -23.27
N ASN A 32 14.39 -25.00 -22.85
CA ASN A 32 13.23 -24.14 -23.14
C ASN A 32 13.30 -22.79 -22.42
N PHE A 33 13.92 -22.75 -21.23
CA PHE A 33 14.10 -21.53 -20.43
C PHE A 33 14.96 -20.46 -21.14
N LEU A 34 16.14 -20.83 -21.67
CA LEU A 34 17.01 -19.91 -22.41
C LEU A 34 16.40 -19.46 -23.74
N LYS A 35 15.63 -20.33 -24.39
CA LYS A 35 14.94 -20.03 -25.65
C LYS A 35 13.81 -19.02 -25.45
N ALA A 36 13.04 -19.12 -24.36
CA ALA A 36 11.98 -18.18 -24.02
C ALA A 36 12.49 -16.76 -23.74
N MET A 37 13.62 -16.63 -23.02
CA MET A 37 14.31 -15.35 -22.79
C MET A 37 14.82 -14.70 -24.09
N SER A 38 15.17 -15.52 -25.08
CA SER A 38 15.72 -15.06 -26.36
C SER A 38 14.64 -14.68 -27.39
N SER A 39 13.44 -15.25 -27.30
CA SER A 39 12.37 -15.07 -28.29
C SER A 39 11.50 -13.81 -28.10
N SER A 40 11.68 -13.04 -27.02
CA SER A 40 10.85 -11.85 -26.75
C SER A 40 11.28 -10.59 -27.52
N ASN A 41 12.39 -10.62 -28.28
CA ASN A 41 12.85 -9.47 -29.08
C ASN A 41 12.84 -9.79 -30.58
N LYS A 42 11.66 -9.73 -31.18
CA LYS A 42 11.52 -9.49 -32.62
C LYS A 42 10.63 -8.27 -32.84
N GLY A 43 11.23 -7.10 -32.66
CA GLY A 43 10.66 -5.78 -32.94
C GLY A 43 11.76 -4.75 -32.80
N SER A 44 11.92 -3.87 -33.78
CA SER A 44 13.02 -2.92 -33.90
C SER A 44 12.99 -1.82 -32.83
N SER A 45 13.63 -2.08 -31.69
CA SER A 45 14.14 -1.10 -30.73
C SER A 45 15.22 -1.80 -29.91
N LYS A 46 16.19 -1.07 -29.33
CA LYS A 46 17.22 -1.68 -28.48
C LYS A 46 16.52 -2.55 -27.42
N PRO A 47 16.93 -3.82 -27.23
CA PRO A 47 16.40 -4.66 -26.16
C PRO A 47 16.37 -3.88 -24.84
N ASP A 48 15.21 -3.84 -24.18
CA ASP A 48 15.20 -3.39 -22.79
C ASP A 48 16.21 -4.25 -22.01
N PRO A 49 17.09 -3.63 -21.20
CA PRO A 49 18.09 -4.37 -20.45
C PRO A 49 17.39 -5.37 -19.52
N ILE A 50 17.88 -6.61 -19.49
CA ILE A 50 17.35 -7.66 -18.62
C ILE A 50 17.50 -7.20 -17.17
N HIS A 51 16.41 -7.25 -16.40
CA HIS A 51 16.43 -6.86 -15.00
C HIS A 51 17.39 -7.79 -14.21
N PRO A 52 18.38 -7.27 -13.45
CA PRO A 52 19.38 -8.10 -12.76
C PRO A 52 18.76 -9.16 -11.84
N MET A 53 17.67 -8.79 -11.16
CA MET A 53 16.94 -9.71 -10.30
C MET A 53 16.23 -10.84 -11.08
N ASP A 54 15.86 -10.64 -12.34
CA ASP A 54 15.35 -11.73 -13.18
C ASP A 54 16.46 -12.72 -13.51
N VAL A 55 17.71 -12.26 -13.69
CA VAL A 55 18.86 -13.16 -13.83
C VAL A 55 19.10 -13.95 -12.54
N GLN A 56 18.99 -13.30 -11.38
CA GLN A 56 19.07 -14.00 -10.10
C GLN A 56 17.99 -15.08 -9.97
N MET A 57 16.73 -14.75 -10.31
CA MET A 57 15.63 -15.72 -10.24
C MET A 57 15.72 -16.82 -11.29
N ALA A 58 16.22 -16.51 -12.48
CA ALA A 58 16.56 -17.50 -13.50
C ALA A 58 17.51 -18.57 -12.96
N VAL A 59 18.60 -18.12 -12.32
CA VAL A 59 19.58 -19.00 -11.70
C VAL A 59 18.93 -19.77 -10.55
N PHE A 60 18.12 -19.11 -9.72
CA PHE A 60 17.42 -19.75 -8.60
C PHE A 60 16.49 -20.89 -9.08
N HIS A 61 15.72 -20.69 -10.15
CA HIS A 61 14.86 -21.72 -10.73
C HIS A 61 15.64 -22.88 -11.37
N CYS A 62 16.80 -22.60 -11.98
CA CYS A 62 17.62 -23.60 -12.64
C CYS A 62 18.54 -24.39 -11.68
N ALA A 63 18.74 -23.85 -10.47
CA ALA A 63 19.58 -24.40 -9.43
C ALA A 63 18.96 -25.65 -8.78
N ASP A 64 19.82 -26.60 -8.40
CA ASP A 64 19.42 -27.67 -7.50
C ASP A 64 19.16 -27.15 -6.08
N SER A 65 18.60 -28.00 -5.22
CA SER A 65 18.25 -27.62 -3.85
C SER A 65 19.45 -27.13 -3.03
N PHE A 66 20.65 -27.67 -3.27
CA PHE A 66 21.87 -27.28 -2.54
C PHE A 66 22.35 -25.89 -2.96
N LEU A 67 22.35 -25.60 -4.26
CA LEU A 67 22.71 -24.28 -4.77
C LEU A 67 21.67 -23.23 -4.38
N LYS A 68 20.36 -23.54 -4.44
CA LYS A 68 19.29 -22.67 -3.91
C LYS A 68 19.57 -22.33 -2.44
N GLN A 69 19.88 -23.32 -1.61
CA GLN A 69 20.24 -23.12 -0.20
C GLN A 69 21.47 -22.23 -0.03
N MET A 70 22.53 -22.45 -0.82
CA MET A 70 23.73 -21.62 -0.78
C MET A 70 23.41 -20.16 -1.12
N MET A 71 22.63 -19.93 -2.18
CA MET A 71 22.20 -18.59 -2.59
C MET A 71 21.45 -17.86 -1.48
N VAL A 72 20.41 -18.49 -0.91
CA VAL A 72 19.60 -17.87 0.16
C VAL A 72 20.46 -17.63 1.42
N THR A 73 21.37 -18.54 1.75
CA THR A 73 22.30 -18.38 2.88
C THR A 73 23.23 -17.18 2.66
N LYS A 74 23.80 -17.02 1.46
CA LYS A 74 24.67 -15.89 1.13
C LYS A 74 23.93 -14.57 1.11
N LEU A 75 22.73 -14.52 0.52
CA LEU A 75 21.87 -13.34 0.59
C LEU A 75 21.59 -12.93 2.04
N SER A 76 21.31 -13.91 2.92
CA SER A 76 21.04 -13.65 4.34
C SER A 76 22.27 -13.13 5.11
N GLN A 77 23.47 -13.60 4.77
CA GLN A 77 24.74 -13.13 5.33
C GLN A 77 25.02 -11.68 4.92
N CYS A 78 24.67 -11.33 3.67
CA CYS A 78 24.80 -9.99 3.13
C CYS A 78 23.65 -9.05 3.52
N GLN A 79 22.69 -9.51 4.33
CA GLN A 79 21.49 -8.76 4.74
C GLN A 79 20.56 -8.36 3.59
N PHE A 80 20.54 -9.13 2.49
CA PHE A 80 19.55 -8.96 1.43
C PHE A 80 18.24 -9.69 1.72
N ALA A 81 17.18 -9.25 1.06
CA ALA A 81 15.89 -9.93 1.07
C ALA A 81 16.00 -11.32 0.39
N LEU A 82 15.20 -12.25 0.89
CA LEU A 82 15.21 -13.66 0.50
C LEU A 82 13.90 -14.01 -0.21
N PRO A 83 13.92 -14.83 -1.26
CA PRO A 83 12.70 -15.26 -1.94
C PRO A 83 11.87 -16.15 -1.01
N LEU A 84 10.74 -15.63 -0.55
CA LEU A 84 9.80 -16.31 0.35
C LEU A 84 8.75 -17.06 -0.45
N LEU A 85 8.07 -16.40 -1.39
CA LEU A 85 7.11 -17.04 -2.31
C LEU A 85 7.59 -16.84 -3.73
N VAL A 86 7.72 -17.93 -4.47
CA VAL A 86 8.30 -17.90 -5.82
C VAL A 86 7.31 -18.52 -6.81
N PRO A 87 6.70 -17.75 -7.72
CA PRO A 87 5.84 -18.29 -8.75
C PRO A 87 6.65 -19.09 -9.77
N HIS A 88 6.18 -20.28 -10.12
CA HIS A 88 6.81 -21.10 -11.14
C HIS A 88 6.59 -20.47 -12.54
N PRO A 89 7.64 -20.26 -13.35
CA PRO A 89 7.54 -19.43 -14.57
C PRO A 89 6.54 -19.94 -15.62
N PHE A 90 6.26 -21.24 -15.63
CA PHE A 90 5.42 -21.87 -16.66
C PHE A 90 4.05 -22.32 -16.15
N THR A 91 3.94 -22.61 -14.86
CA THR A 91 2.72 -23.19 -14.28
C THR A 91 2.00 -22.23 -13.35
N GLN A 92 2.62 -21.09 -13.01
CA GLN A 92 2.13 -20.10 -12.06
C GLN A 92 1.86 -20.65 -10.64
N HIS A 93 2.18 -21.92 -10.38
CA HIS A 93 2.16 -22.50 -9.04
C HIS A 93 3.19 -21.81 -8.16
N ILE A 94 2.78 -21.42 -6.96
CA ILE A 94 3.65 -20.72 -6.02
C ILE A 94 4.44 -21.78 -5.23
N GLU A 95 5.77 -21.73 -5.34
CA GLU A 95 6.70 -22.54 -4.56
C GLU A 95 7.06 -21.81 -3.27
N PHE A 96 7.10 -22.56 -2.16
CA PHE A 96 7.55 -22.08 -0.86
C PHE A 96 8.88 -22.76 -0.49
N PRO A 97 10.05 -22.17 -0.82
CA PRO A 97 11.36 -22.82 -0.68
C PRO A 97 11.88 -22.86 0.77
N LEU A 98 11.02 -23.16 1.76
CA LEU A 98 11.38 -23.17 3.20
C LEU A 98 12.60 -24.02 3.52
N TRP A 99 12.77 -25.15 2.85
CA TRP A 99 13.91 -26.03 3.07
C TRP A 99 15.26 -25.32 2.85
N THR A 100 15.28 -24.34 1.94
CA THR A 100 16.50 -23.56 1.65
C THR A 100 16.92 -22.69 2.85
N PHE A 101 15.98 -22.31 3.72
CA PHE A 101 16.19 -21.43 4.87
C PHE A 101 16.76 -22.15 6.11
N ARG A 102 16.79 -23.50 6.14
CA ARG A 102 17.15 -24.28 7.34
C ARG A 102 18.52 -23.92 7.96
N GLN A 103 19.48 -23.48 7.14
CA GLN A 103 20.82 -23.09 7.60
C GLN A 103 20.90 -21.65 8.11
N ILE A 104 19.81 -20.88 8.00
CA ILE A 104 19.77 -19.50 8.42
C ILE A 104 19.42 -19.45 9.90
N ASN A 105 20.45 -19.18 10.69
CA ASN A 105 20.33 -18.94 12.12
C ASN A 105 20.37 -17.43 12.38
N LYS A 106 19.42 -16.95 13.18
CA LYS A 106 19.39 -15.55 13.64
C LYS A 106 19.37 -15.53 15.17
N SER A 107 19.88 -14.44 15.75
CA SER A 107 19.83 -14.22 17.20
C SER A 107 18.54 -13.52 17.56
N TRP A 108 17.74 -14.17 18.40
CA TRP A 108 16.45 -13.70 18.86
C TRP A 108 16.56 -13.27 20.31
N LYS A 109 15.94 -12.14 20.66
CA LYS A 109 15.85 -11.68 22.04
C LYS A 109 14.52 -12.17 22.62
N ILE A 110 14.59 -13.11 23.56
CA ILE A 110 13.42 -13.64 24.27
C ILE A 110 13.39 -12.97 25.63
N ARG A 111 12.31 -12.24 25.91
CA ARG A 111 12.05 -11.68 27.23
C ARG A 111 11.51 -12.79 28.11
N LYS A 112 12.27 -13.19 29.13
CA LYS A 112 11.72 -14.00 30.22
C LYS A 112 11.00 -13.07 31.21
N THR A 113 10.07 -13.63 31.98
CA THR A 113 9.43 -12.94 33.12
C THR A 113 10.51 -12.36 34.04
N ASP A 114 10.40 -11.07 34.35
CA ASP A 114 11.36 -10.17 35.01
C ASP A 114 12.64 -9.80 34.24
N ASN A 115 12.53 -8.74 33.42
CA ASN A 115 13.56 -7.84 32.87
C ASN A 115 14.87 -8.42 32.28
N ASP A 116 15.06 -9.73 32.27
CA ASP A 116 16.23 -10.40 31.75
C ASP A 116 16.01 -10.77 30.28
N ILE A 117 16.81 -10.15 29.41
CA ILE A 117 16.73 -10.33 27.96
C ILE A 117 17.79 -11.35 27.57
N THR A 118 17.38 -12.60 27.44
CA THR A 118 18.27 -13.66 26.95
C THR A 118 18.29 -13.68 25.42
N SER A 119 19.48 -13.65 24.81
CA SER A 119 19.62 -13.83 23.37
C SER A 119 19.83 -15.31 23.04
N LYS A 120 18.91 -15.91 22.28
CA LYS A 120 19.04 -17.29 21.81
C LYS A 120 19.20 -17.30 20.29
N VAL A 121 20.20 -18.03 19.79
CA VAL A 121 20.33 -18.29 18.36
C VAL A 121 19.39 -19.43 18.00
N GLN A 122 18.51 -19.20 17.02
CA GLN A 122 17.55 -20.20 16.55
C GLN A 122 17.41 -20.11 15.03
N SER A 123 17.14 -21.26 14.40
CA SER A 123 16.84 -21.33 12.97
C SER A 123 15.54 -20.59 12.68
N VAL A 124 15.55 -19.79 11.61
CA VAL A 124 14.40 -19.02 11.13
C VAL A 124 13.17 -19.90 10.91
N CYS A 125 13.34 -21.15 10.46
CA CYS A 125 12.23 -22.07 10.19
C CYS A 125 11.49 -22.55 11.44
N THR A 126 12.10 -22.39 12.62
CA THR A 126 11.57 -22.89 13.90
C THR A 126 11.21 -21.77 14.87
N ALA A 127 11.53 -20.52 14.52
CA ALA A 127 11.32 -19.38 15.39
C ALA A 127 9.89 -18.88 15.25
N GLU A 128 9.18 -18.75 16.37
CA GLU A 128 7.91 -18.03 16.42
C GLU A 128 8.20 -16.53 16.42
N THR A 129 8.06 -15.90 15.27
CA THR A 129 8.44 -14.49 15.07
C THR A 129 7.26 -13.66 14.60
N PRO A 130 7.01 -12.49 15.21
CA PRO A 130 6.01 -11.56 14.69
C PRO A 130 6.42 -11.12 13.29
N MET A 131 5.51 -11.28 12.32
CA MET A 131 5.72 -10.89 10.93
C MET A 131 5.11 -9.50 10.70
N VAL A 132 5.85 -8.63 10.02
CA VAL A 132 5.32 -7.37 9.48
C VAL A 132 5.32 -7.47 7.96
N SER A 133 4.16 -7.30 7.35
CA SER A 133 3.98 -7.39 5.89
C SER A 133 3.66 -6.04 5.29
N PHE A 134 4.25 -5.73 4.14
CA PHE A 134 4.04 -4.47 3.44
C PHE A 134 3.44 -4.74 2.06
N PHE A 135 2.26 -4.18 1.81
CA PHE A 135 1.52 -4.29 0.57
C PHE A 135 1.51 -2.94 -0.15
N ARG A 136 1.47 -2.99 -1.49
CA ARG A 136 1.27 -1.80 -2.31
C ARG A 136 -0.13 -1.87 -2.89
N PHE A 137 -0.98 -0.91 -2.54
CA PHE A 137 -2.31 -0.78 -3.13
C PHE A 137 -2.23 0.17 -4.33
N GLY A 138 -2.36 -0.37 -5.53
CA GLY A 138 -2.37 0.41 -6.76
C GLY A 138 -1.01 1.05 -7.16
N PRO A 139 -1.01 1.80 -8.28
CA PRO A 139 0.19 2.40 -8.83
C PRO A 139 0.55 3.72 -8.12
N VAL A 140 1.33 3.67 -7.04
CA VAL A 140 1.90 4.87 -6.38
C VAL A 140 3.22 5.35 -7.00
N SER A 141 3.51 6.66 -6.92
CA SER A 141 4.76 7.29 -7.37
C SER A 141 5.99 6.77 -6.60
N SER A 142 5.81 6.43 -5.31
CA SER A 142 6.85 5.93 -4.42
C SER A 142 7.07 4.40 -4.51
N SER A 143 8.32 3.93 -4.40
CA SER A 143 8.64 2.50 -4.42
C SER A 143 8.56 1.91 -3.01
N LYS A 144 7.70 0.91 -2.79
CA LYS A 144 7.62 0.16 -1.51
C LYS A 144 9.01 -0.22 -0.98
N SER A 145 9.80 -0.90 -1.81
CA SER A 145 11.14 -1.35 -1.44
C SER A 145 12.12 -0.20 -1.15
N GLN A 146 11.92 0.97 -1.76
CA GLN A 146 12.77 2.14 -1.50
C GLN A 146 12.47 2.73 -0.12
N LEU A 147 11.18 2.91 0.20
CA LEU A 147 10.74 3.35 1.52
C LEU A 147 11.27 2.40 2.60
N MET A 148 11.14 1.09 2.37
CA MET A 148 11.63 0.08 3.31
C MET A 148 13.14 0.15 3.51
N ASN A 149 13.93 0.33 2.45
CA ASN A 149 15.37 0.44 2.58
C ASN A 149 15.77 1.68 3.39
N SER A 150 15.12 2.82 3.16
CA SER A 150 15.36 4.05 3.94
C SER A 150 15.11 3.84 5.43
N LEU A 151 14.10 3.03 5.79
CA LEU A 151 13.76 2.74 7.18
C LEU A 151 14.70 1.71 7.82
N ILE A 152 15.06 0.65 7.08
CA ILE A 152 15.76 -0.52 7.61
C ILE A 152 17.29 -0.33 7.62
N ASN A 153 17.90 0.09 6.51
CA ASN A 153 19.35 -0.01 6.33
C ASN A 153 19.93 1.16 5.54
N GLU A 154 20.75 1.98 6.20
CA GLU A 154 21.42 3.13 5.57
C GLU A 154 22.64 2.74 4.72
N LYS A 155 23.19 1.53 4.89
CA LYS A 155 24.43 1.13 4.22
C LYS A 155 24.19 0.64 2.80
N HIS A 156 23.10 -0.07 2.58
CA HIS A 156 22.76 -0.63 1.27
C HIS A 156 21.26 -0.96 1.16
N ASN A 157 20.79 -1.13 -0.07
CA ASN A 157 19.43 -1.52 -0.37
C ASN A 157 19.20 -3.02 -0.07
N THR A 158 18.49 -3.32 1.01
CA THR A 158 18.08 -4.69 1.38
C THR A 158 17.13 -5.30 0.34
N PHE A 159 16.15 -4.52 -0.13
CA PHE A 159 15.19 -4.89 -1.15
C PHE A 159 15.51 -4.16 -2.47
N PHE A 160 15.54 -4.87 -3.60
CA PHE A 160 15.82 -4.22 -4.88
C PHE A 160 14.66 -3.31 -5.30
N HIS A 161 14.94 -2.10 -5.78
CA HIS A 161 13.92 -1.13 -6.19
C HIS A 161 14.23 -0.47 -7.53
N ARG A 162 13.24 0.24 -8.09
CA ARG A 162 13.30 0.85 -9.44
C ARG A 162 14.45 1.84 -9.68
N ASN A 163 15.02 2.41 -8.62
CA ASN A 163 16.13 3.36 -8.73
C ASN A 163 17.50 2.71 -8.44
N CYS A 164 17.54 1.39 -8.22
CA CYS A 164 18.81 0.67 -8.13
C CYS A 164 19.53 0.68 -9.48
N PRO A 165 20.87 0.75 -9.51
CA PRO A 165 21.64 0.63 -10.75
C PRO A 165 21.29 -0.64 -11.52
N GLY A 166 21.07 -0.50 -12.83
CA GLY A 166 20.69 -1.62 -13.70
C GLY A 166 19.22 -2.06 -13.59
N SER A 167 18.38 -1.38 -12.81
CA SER A 167 16.94 -1.67 -12.79
C SER A 167 16.30 -1.44 -14.16
N SER A 168 15.36 -2.31 -14.52
CA SER A 168 14.50 -2.17 -15.71
C SER A 168 13.03 -2.02 -15.30
N ARG A 169 12.20 -1.51 -16.21
CA ARG A 169 10.74 -1.46 -16.04
C ARG A 169 10.10 -2.82 -16.30
N THR A 170 10.73 -3.64 -17.14
CA THR A 170 10.28 -4.99 -17.45
C THR A 170 10.84 -5.97 -16.42
N ARG A 171 9.93 -6.67 -15.72
CA ARG A 171 10.24 -7.76 -14.80
C ARG A 171 9.50 -8.98 -15.30
N LEU A 172 10.21 -10.08 -15.47
CA LEU A 172 9.65 -11.32 -16.00
C LEU A 172 9.53 -12.40 -14.93
N LEU A 173 10.57 -12.59 -14.13
CA LEU A 173 10.66 -13.68 -13.14
C LEU A 173 10.52 -13.17 -11.71
N MET A 174 10.79 -11.89 -11.49
CA MET A 174 10.55 -11.23 -10.20
C MET A 174 9.11 -10.80 -10.01
N ASP A 175 8.28 -10.82 -11.05
CA ASP A 175 6.87 -10.44 -10.90
C ASP A 175 6.13 -11.50 -10.09
N GLY A 176 5.38 -11.06 -9.07
CA GLY A 176 4.72 -11.94 -8.12
C GLY A 176 5.62 -12.61 -7.06
N VAL A 177 6.94 -12.41 -7.09
CA VAL A 177 7.84 -12.89 -6.02
C VAL A 177 7.59 -12.11 -4.74
N VAL A 178 7.42 -12.82 -3.62
CA VAL A 178 7.38 -12.21 -2.28
C VAL A 178 8.71 -12.44 -1.61
N GLU A 179 9.30 -11.37 -1.07
CA GLU A 179 10.58 -11.40 -0.40
C GLU A 179 10.43 -11.23 1.12
N ILE A 180 11.32 -11.85 1.90
CA ILE A 180 11.41 -11.72 3.36
C ILE A 180 12.79 -11.24 3.78
N GLY A 181 12.86 -10.37 4.79
CA GLY A 181 14.12 -9.97 5.43
C GLY A 181 14.05 -10.16 6.94
N PHE A 182 15.21 -10.23 7.59
CA PHE A 182 15.32 -10.34 9.04
C PHE A 182 16.18 -9.20 9.58
N TRP A 183 15.62 -8.42 10.50
CA TRP A 183 16.24 -7.24 11.09
C TRP A 183 16.34 -7.34 12.61
N LYS A 184 17.23 -6.54 13.19
CA LYS A 184 17.44 -6.48 14.64
C LYS A 184 16.49 -5.45 15.26
N ASN A 185 16.03 -5.69 16.50
CA ASN A 185 15.17 -4.76 17.25
C ASN A 185 15.70 -3.31 17.35
N GLN A 186 17.01 -3.09 17.21
CA GLN A 186 17.60 -1.73 17.20
C GLN A 186 17.07 -0.85 16.05
N GLU A 187 16.77 -1.44 14.89
CA GLU A 187 16.21 -0.71 13.73
C GLU A 187 14.75 -0.34 13.98
N ILE A 188 13.95 -1.24 14.59
CA ILE A 188 12.59 -0.94 15.04
C ILE A 188 12.61 0.20 16.07
N SER A 189 13.54 0.16 17.04
CA SER A 189 13.71 1.25 18.01
C SER A 189 14.19 2.56 17.37
N ARG A 190 14.79 2.53 16.18
CA ARG A 190 15.12 3.74 15.41
C ARG A 190 13.90 4.31 14.73
N ILE A 191 13.13 3.48 14.03
CA ILE A 191 11.86 3.88 13.39
C ILE A 191 10.90 4.44 14.45
N GLN A 192 10.78 3.80 15.61
CA GLN A 192 9.98 4.33 16.72
C GLN A 192 10.48 5.68 17.24
N ARG A 193 11.79 5.91 17.26
CA ARG A 193 12.36 7.22 17.61
C ARG A 193 12.09 8.27 16.55
N GLU A 194 12.17 7.92 15.27
CA GLU A 194 11.86 8.83 14.16
C GLU A 194 10.38 9.21 14.13
N ILE A 195 9.47 8.24 14.24
CA ILE A 195 8.03 8.50 14.37
C ILE A 195 7.78 9.40 15.58
N LYS A 196 8.39 9.07 16.73
CA LYS A 196 8.25 9.91 17.94
C LYS A 196 8.76 11.33 17.72
N LYS A 197 9.89 11.51 17.02
CA LYS A 197 10.44 12.82 16.69
C LYS A 197 9.50 13.60 15.76
N ILE A 198 8.93 12.95 14.75
CA ILE A 198 7.93 13.56 13.86
C ILE A 198 6.71 14.00 14.67
N CYS A 199 6.18 13.17 15.56
CA CYS A 199 5.09 13.54 16.44
C CYS A 199 5.45 14.71 17.38
N GLU A 200 6.69 14.76 17.89
CA GLU A 200 7.18 15.90 18.68
C GLU A 200 7.22 17.19 17.87
N ASP A 201 7.67 17.13 16.61
CA ASP A 201 7.72 18.28 15.71
C ASP A 201 6.30 18.73 15.29
N GLN A 202 5.40 17.80 14.96
CA GLN A 202 3.97 18.07 14.74
C GLN A 202 3.28 18.67 15.97
N HIS A 203 3.67 18.24 17.17
CA HIS A 203 3.13 18.79 18.41
C HIS A 203 3.58 20.24 18.63
N LYS A 204 4.83 20.60 18.26
CA LYS A 204 5.32 21.98 18.33
C LYS A 204 4.59 22.91 17.36
N SER A 205 4.13 22.39 16.22
CA SER A 205 3.36 23.17 15.25
C SER A 205 2.06 23.70 15.86
N HIS A 206 1.74 24.96 15.57
CA HIS A 206 0.50 25.58 16.03
C HIS A 206 -0.71 24.93 15.35
N MET A 207 -1.76 24.63 16.11
CA MET A 207 -3.03 24.12 15.56
C MET A 207 -3.69 25.22 14.73
N SER A 208 -4.08 24.93 13.48
CA SER A 208 -4.68 25.95 12.60
C SER A 208 -5.87 26.64 13.28
N GLU A 209 -6.03 27.96 13.07
CA GLU A 209 -7.13 28.74 13.64
C GLU A 209 -8.50 28.12 13.30
N PHE A 210 -8.64 27.69 12.04
CA PHE A 210 -9.82 26.98 11.56
C PHE A 210 -10.13 25.72 12.37
N THR A 211 -9.13 24.86 12.63
CA THR A 211 -9.31 23.65 13.44
C THR A 211 -9.72 23.99 14.87
N GLN A 212 -9.16 25.04 15.47
CA GLN A 212 -9.56 25.47 16.82
C GLN A 212 -11.02 25.94 16.86
N ILE A 213 -11.42 26.77 15.89
CA ILE A 213 -12.79 27.27 15.76
C ILE A 213 -13.74 26.09 15.53
N PHE A 214 -13.40 25.17 14.63
CA PHE A 214 -14.20 23.99 14.34
C PHE A 214 -14.44 23.16 15.62
N ILE A 215 -13.38 22.78 16.33
CA ILE A 215 -13.48 21.98 17.56
C ILE A 215 -14.32 22.71 18.62
N LYS A 216 -14.09 24.02 18.78
CA LYS A 216 -14.87 24.86 19.72
C LYS A 216 -16.35 24.88 19.37
N GLN A 217 -16.72 25.08 18.10
CA GLN A 217 -18.11 25.11 17.65
C GLN A 217 -18.80 23.76 17.77
N MET A 218 -18.07 22.68 17.51
CA MET A 218 -18.59 21.33 17.66
C MET A 218 -18.83 20.96 19.12
N ASN A 219 -17.99 21.44 20.05
CA ASN A 219 -18.14 21.16 21.48
C ASN A 219 -19.33 21.91 22.11
N THR A 220 -19.67 23.11 21.62
CA THR A 220 -20.75 23.93 22.21
C THR A 220 -22.17 23.54 21.76
N ARG A 221 -22.33 22.97 20.56
CA ARG A 221 -23.65 22.67 19.97
C ARG A 221 -24.03 21.23 20.30
N ASN A 222 -24.97 20.91 21.19
CA ASN A 222 -25.31 19.50 21.48
C ASN A 222 -26.37 18.88 20.55
N SER A 223 -27.47 19.56 20.23
CA SER A 223 -28.57 19.00 19.42
C SER A 223 -28.42 19.21 17.91
N ASN A 224 -27.57 20.15 17.48
CA ASN A 224 -27.51 20.61 16.07
C ASN A 224 -26.18 20.28 15.36
N LYS A 225 -25.33 19.41 15.94
CA LYS A 225 -24.01 19.05 15.38
C LYS A 225 -24.13 18.53 13.94
N MET A 226 -25.05 17.62 13.71
CA MET A 226 -25.20 16.97 12.40
C MET A 226 -25.73 17.92 11.33
N PHE A 227 -26.64 18.83 11.69
CA PHE A 227 -27.07 19.89 10.77
C PHE A 227 -25.90 20.81 10.41
N PHE A 228 -25.09 21.20 11.40
CA PHE A 228 -23.90 22.00 11.13
C PHE A 228 -22.91 21.28 10.23
N LEU A 229 -22.62 20.00 10.45
CA LEU A 229 -21.72 19.22 9.59
C LEU A 229 -22.27 19.09 8.16
N LYS A 230 -23.57 18.82 8.00
CA LYS A 230 -24.21 18.78 6.68
C LYS A 230 -24.10 20.12 5.95
N TRP A 231 -24.34 21.23 6.64
CA TRP A 231 -24.20 22.57 6.07
C TRP A 231 -22.75 22.94 5.76
N LEU A 232 -21.84 22.65 6.66
CA LEU A 232 -20.41 22.90 6.45
C LEU A 232 -19.91 22.12 5.23
N ARG A 233 -20.37 20.89 5.07
CA ARG A 233 -20.06 20.08 3.89
C ARG A 233 -20.54 20.74 2.59
N ILE A 234 -21.81 21.15 2.54
CA ILE A 234 -22.37 21.85 1.37
C ILE A 234 -21.56 23.12 1.06
N LEU A 235 -21.19 23.89 2.08
CA LEU A 235 -20.39 25.10 1.90
C LEU A 235 -18.97 24.81 1.39
N LEU A 236 -18.32 23.76 1.89
CA LEU A 236 -16.99 23.34 1.41
C LEU A 236 -17.06 22.85 -0.05
N ASP A 237 -18.08 22.06 -0.38
CA ASP A 237 -18.33 21.58 -1.74
C ASP A 237 -18.62 22.75 -2.69
N GLU A 238 -19.43 23.74 -2.27
CA GLU A 238 -19.70 24.95 -3.05
C GLU A 238 -18.45 25.81 -3.24
N PHE A 239 -17.68 26.03 -2.16
CA PHE A 239 -16.46 26.83 -2.17
C PHE A 239 -15.40 26.26 -3.11
N THR A 240 -15.26 24.93 -3.15
CA THR A 240 -14.26 24.24 -3.98
C THR A 240 -14.77 23.93 -5.40
N SER A 241 -16.08 24.00 -5.64
CA SER A 241 -16.71 23.59 -6.91
C SER A 241 -16.16 24.28 -8.15
N VAL A 242 -15.92 25.60 -8.08
CA VAL A 242 -15.46 26.40 -9.23
C VAL A 242 -14.03 26.01 -9.60
N ASP A 243 -13.15 25.92 -8.60
CA ASP A 243 -11.75 25.57 -8.81
C ASP A 243 -11.60 24.13 -9.28
N LEU A 244 -12.34 23.20 -8.68
CA LEU A 244 -12.37 21.79 -9.08
C LEU A 244 -12.91 21.63 -10.51
N SER A 245 -13.98 22.33 -10.88
CA SER A 245 -14.53 22.28 -12.24
C SER A 245 -13.51 22.78 -13.28
N ASN A 246 -12.84 23.89 -12.98
CA ASN A 246 -11.80 24.44 -13.86
C ASN A 246 -10.61 23.48 -14.00
N LEU A 247 -10.18 22.86 -12.91
CA LEU A 247 -9.10 21.87 -12.91
C LEU A 247 -9.50 20.59 -13.64
N HIS A 248 -10.72 20.08 -13.45
CA HIS A 248 -11.24 18.93 -14.18
C HIS A 248 -11.32 19.19 -15.69
N HIS A 249 -11.72 20.40 -16.10
CA HIS A 249 -11.72 20.78 -17.51
C HIS A 249 -10.29 20.72 -18.09
N LYS A 250 -9.32 21.34 -17.42
CA LYS A 250 -7.91 21.30 -17.82
C LYS A 250 -7.36 19.86 -17.87
N TYR A 251 -7.75 19.03 -16.91
CA TYR A 251 -7.37 17.62 -16.86
C TYR A 251 -7.91 16.87 -18.09
N ASN A 252 -9.20 17.01 -18.39
CA ASN A 252 -9.85 16.33 -19.51
C ASN A 252 -9.28 16.78 -20.87
N GLU A 253 -8.99 18.07 -21.04
CA GLU A 253 -8.34 18.58 -22.24
C GLU A 253 -6.94 17.98 -22.44
N ASN A 254 -6.12 17.93 -21.38
CA ASN A 254 -4.78 17.35 -21.46
C ASN A 254 -4.81 15.83 -21.61
N TRP A 255 -5.78 15.14 -21.00
CA TRP A 255 -5.98 13.71 -21.19
C TRP A 255 -6.31 13.39 -22.65
N SER A 256 -7.17 14.21 -23.29
CA SER A 256 -7.50 14.07 -24.71
C SER A 256 -6.25 14.22 -25.59
N LYS A 257 -5.38 15.20 -25.30
CA LYS A 257 -4.08 15.35 -26.01
C LYS A 257 -3.16 14.15 -25.82
N VAL A 258 -3.13 13.55 -24.63
CA VAL A 258 -2.34 12.34 -24.37
C VAL A 258 -2.86 11.15 -25.18
N LEU A 259 -4.18 10.98 -25.27
CA LEU A 259 -4.80 9.93 -26.10
C LEU A 259 -4.44 10.11 -27.58
N GLU A 260 -4.54 11.31 -28.13
CA GLU A 260 -4.15 11.61 -29.52
C GLU A 260 -2.66 11.31 -29.79
N LEU A 261 -1.79 11.61 -28.82
CA LEU A 261 -0.36 11.34 -28.92
C LEU A 261 -0.03 9.85 -28.83
N LEU A 262 -0.79 9.06 -28.06
CA LEU A 262 -0.65 7.60 -27.96
C LEU A 262 -1.02 6.88 -29.26
N GLU A 263 -1.97 7.44 -30.03
CA GLU A 263 -2.37 6.91 -31.33
C GLU A 263 -1.35 7.22 -32.45
N SER A 264 -0.49 8.24 -32.26
CA SER A 264 0.56 8.61 -33.21
C SER A 264 1.91 7.94 -32.91
N HIS A 265 2.43 7.14 -33.84
CA HIS A 265 3.56 6.22 -33.58
C HIS A 265 4.98 6.81 -33.38
N ASP A 266 5.18 8.13 -33.22
CA ASP A 266 6.54 8.67 -33.08
C ASP A 266 6.66 10.02 -32.31
N LYS A 267 6.10 10.13 -31.09
CA LYS A 267 6.12 11.37 -30.28
C LYS A 267 6.43 11.17 -28.79
N SER A 268 7.37 10.28 -28.47
CA SER A 268 7.69 9.89 -27.07
C SER A 268 8.08 11.05 -26.13
N VAL A 269 8.73 12.11 -26.65
CA VAL A 269 9.12 13.29 -25.86
C VAL A 269 7.93 14.21 -25.55
N GLN A 270 7.02 14.42 -26.50
CA GLN A 270 5.79 15.19 -26.28
C GLN A 270 4.85 14.45 -25.32
N LEU A 271 4.74 13.12 -25.45
CA LEU A 271 3.98 12.28 -24.53
C LEU A 271 4.44 12.43 -23.08
N LYS A 272 5.75 12.38 -22.82
CA LYS A 272 6.31 12.59 -21.47
C LYS A 272 6.01 13.99 -20.92
N THR A 273 6.03 15.01 -21.77
CA THR A 273 5.73 16.40 -21.38
C THR A 273 4.26 16.55 -20.98
N GLU A 274 3.34 16.04 -21.79
CA GLU A 274 1.90 16.08 -21.48
C GLU A 274 1.54 15.21 -20.28
N GLN A 275 2.21 14.06 -20.10
CA GLN A 275 2.07 13.24 -18.90
C GLN A 275 2.49 14.01 -17.64
N THR A 276 3.63 14.70 -17.67
CA THR A 276 4.08 15.53 -16.53
C THR A 276 3.09 16.65 -16.22
N LYS A 277 2.43 17.23 -17.24
CA LYS A 277 1.39 18.24 -17.04
C LYS A 277 0.14 17.65 -16.39
N LEU A 278 -0.27 16.45 -16.80
CA LEU A 278 -1.37 15.73 -16.16
C LEU A 278 -1.07 15.42 -14.71
N ASP A 279 0.14 14.97 -14.41
CA ASP A 279 0.58 14.68 -13.05
C ASP A 279 0.48 15.96 -12.18
N ARG A 280 0.90 17.12 -12.70
CA ARG A 280 0.75 18.42 -12.00
C ARG A 280 -0.70 18.84 -11.79
N ILE A 281 -1.57 18.69 -12.79
CA ILE A 281 -2.99 19.00 -12.63
C ILE A 281 -3.64 18.05 -11.63
N SER A 282 -3.18 16.80 -11.57
CA SER A 282 -3.60 15.85 -10.55
C SER A 282 -3.21 16.31 -9.15
N GLU A 283 -1.98 16.81 -8.96
CA GLU A 283 -1.53 17.41 -7.69
C GLU A 283 -2.37 18.65 -7.32
N ASP A 284 -2.67 19.53 -8.29
CA ASP A 284 -3.52 20.71 -8.07
C ASP A 284 -4.96 20.32 -7.69
N LEU A 285 -5.53 19.28 -8.31
CA LEU A 285 -6.84 18.73 -7.97
C LEU A 285 -6.87 18.22 -6.52
N GLN A 286 -5.82 17.52 -6.10
CA GLN A 286 -5.68 17.03 -4.72
C GLN A 286 -5.56 18.19 -3.73
N ALA A 287 -4.78 19.21 -4.06
CA ALA A 287 -4.60 20.39 -3.20
C ALA A 287 -5.89 21.24 -3.09
N ALA A 288 -6.71 21.26 -4.14
CA ALA A 288 -7.97 22.02 -4.17
C ALA A 288 -9.12 21.29 -3.46
N ALA A 289 -9.06 19.96 -3.35
CA ALA A 289 -10.09 19.17 -2.68
C ALA A 289 -9.97 19.33 -1.15
N CYS A 290 -10.95 19.98 -0.53
CA CYS A 290 -11.04 20.09 0.92
C CYS A 290 -12.45 19.71 1.37
N GLY A 291 -12.52 18.78 2.32
CA GLY A 291 -13.76 18.15 2.76
C GLY A 291 -13.73 17.86 4.26
N LEU A 292 -14.86 17.43 4.82
CA LEU A 292 -14.96 17.14 6.25
C LEU A 292 -13.98 16.03 6.69
N GLU A 293 -13.78 15.03 5.85
CA GLU A 293 -12.84 13.93 6.06
C GLU A 293 -11.41 14.44 6.28
N HIS A 294 -10.98 15.46 5.54
CA HIS A 294 -9.67 16.09 5.69
C HIS A 294 -9.52 16.81 7.04
N ILE A 295 -10.59 17.46 7.50
CA ILE A 295 -10.62 18.13 8.81
C ILE A 295 -10.51 17.09 9.94
N ILE A 296 -11.26 16.00 9.85
CA ILE A 296 -11.21 14.93 10.85
C ILE A 296 -9.87 14.19 10.81
N ARG A 297 -9.26 14.00 9.63
CA ARG A 297 -7.90 13.47 9.48
C ARG A 297 -6.89 14.32 10.22
N GLU A 298 -6.92 15.65 10.04
CA GLU A 298 -6.04 16.59 10.74
C GLU A 298 -6.22 16.50 12.27
N ILE A 299 -7.47 16.37 12.74
CA ILE A 299 -7.75 16.15 14.17
C ILE A 299 -7.14 14.83 14.66
N GLY A 300 -7.19 13.76 13.86
CA GLY A 300 -6.56 12.48 14.19
C GLY A 300 -5.04 12.59 14.34
N GLN A 301 -4.37 13.33 13.44
CA GLN A 301 -2.93 13.59 13.54
C GLN A 301 -2.58 14.41 14.79
N ILE A 302 -3.38 15.44 15.09
CA ILE A 302 -3.21 16.23 16.32
C ILE A 302 -3.40 15.35 17.56
N TYR A 303 -4.41 14.49 17.56
CA TYR A 303 -4.69 13.55 18.65
C TYR A 303 -3.49 12.64 18.92
N GLU A 304 -2.95 12.01 17.87
CA GLU A 304 -1.84 11.06 18.00
C GLU A 304 -0.53 11.73 18.41
N SER A 305 -0.26 12.94 17.91
CA SER A 305 0.90 13.73 18.37
C SER A 305 0.80 14.08 19.86
N CYS A 306 -0.39 14.47 20.35
CA CYS A 306 -0.61 14.80 21.76
C CYS A 306 -0.40 13.59 22.68
N LEU A 307 -0.93 12.42 22.30
CA LEU A 307 -0.75 11.18 23.07
C LEU A 307 0.70 10.72 23.07
N SER A 308 1.38 10.77 21.92
CA SER A 308 2.78 10.33 21.78
C SER A 308 3.74 11.16 22.66
N VAL A 309 3.50 12.47 22.75
CA VAL A 309 4.29 13.40 23.58
C VAL A 309 3.80 13.44 25.04
N LYS A 310 2.64 12.83 25.34
CA LYS A 310 1.95 12.90 26.64
C LYS A 310 1.69 14.34 27.09
N LYS A 311 1.40 15.23 26.14
CA LYS A 311 1.11 16.65 26.37
C LYS A 311 -0.12 17.06 25.55
N MET A 312 -1.07 17.71 26.22
CA MET A 312 -2.29 18.19 25.55
C MET A 312 -2.09 19.60 25.01
N LYS A 313 -2.54 19.83 23.77
CA LYS A 313 -2.71 21.20 23.26
C LYS A 313 -3.91 21.87 23.93
N GLN A 314 -3.78 23.16 24.23
CA GLN A 314 -4.81 23.94 24.90
C GLN A 314 -6.07 24.01 24.02
N GLY A 315 -7.25 23.74 24.60
CA GLY A 315 -8.54 23.73 23.87
C GLY A 315 -8.89 22.42 23.19
N LEU A 316 -8.03 21.40 23.23
CA LEU A 316 -8.30 20.07 22.68
C LEU A 316 -8.90 19.15 23.73
N HIS A 317 -10.19 18.82 23.59
CA HIS A 317 -10.84 17.78 24.40
C HIS A 317 -10.77 16.44 23.67
N LEU A 318 -9.74 15.65 23.93
CA LEU A 318 -9.46 14.39 23.21
C LEU A 318 -10.66 13.44 23.13
N ASN A 319 -11.38 13.26 24.24
CA ASN A 319 -12.55 12.37 24.30
C ASN A 319 -13.68 12.89 23.39
N PHE A 320 -13.87 14.21 23.35
CA PHE A 320 -14.89 14.82 22.50
C PHE A 320 -14.62 14.58 21.01
N CYS A 321 -13.35 14.69 20.59
CA CYS A 321 -12.98 14.46 19.18
C CYS A 321 -13.28 13.03 18.73
N CYS A 322 -12.97 12.03 19.56
CA CYS A 322 -13.25 10.63 19.24
C CYS A 322 -14.76 10.35 19.19
N GLN A 323 -15.51 10.90 20.16
CA GLN A 323 -16.97 10.81 20.19
C GLN A 323 -17.60 11.44 18.94
N LEU A 324 -17.11 12.61 18.53
CA LEU A 324 -17.58 13.29 17.34
C LEU A 324 -17.35 12.45 16.09
N ALA A 325 -16.16 11.86 15.94
CA ALA A 325 -15.85 11.00 14.80
C ALA A 325 -16.74 9.75 14.77
N ALA A 326 -17.00 9.13 15.92
CA ALA A 326 -17.93 8.00 16.03
C ALA A 326 -19.37 8.42 15.64
N ASP A 327 -19.85 9.57 16.11
CA ASP A 327 -21.16 10.11 15.74
C ASP A 327 -21.27 10.42 14.24
N MET A 328 -20.18 10.91 13.64
CA MET A 328 -20.08 11.14 12.21
C MET A 328 -20.17 9.83 11.42
N MET A 329 -19.44 8.80 11.85
CA MET A 329 -19.52 7.47 11.23
C MET A 329 -20.95 6.92 11.28
N MET A 330 -21.61 6.91 12.45
CA MET A 330 -23.00 6.46 12.58
C MET A 330 -23.99 7.27 11.72
N SER A 331 -23.64 8.52 11.38
CA SER A 331 -24.44 9.39 10.52
C SER A 331 -24.11 9.27 9.03
N GLY A 332 -23.26 8.30 8.65
CA GLY A 332 -22.90 8.01 7.26
C GLY A 332 -21.81 8.91 6.67
N PHE A 333 -21.10 9.70 7.49
CA PHE A 333 -19.95 10.45 7.00
C PHE A 333 -18.73 9.53 6.87
N PRO A 334 -17.99 9.59 5.75
CA PRO A 334 -16.77 8.82 5.60
C PRO A 334 -15.71 9.27 6.61
N LEU A 335 -14.99 8.29 7.17
CA LEU A 335 -13.79 8.54 7.95
C LEU A 335 -12.57 7.99 7.21
N GLU A 336 -11.56 8.84 6.99
CA GLU A 336 -10.28 8.43 6.44
C GLU A 336 -9.45 7.71 7.52
N LEU A 337 -9.10 6.45 7.26
CA LEU A 337 -8.35 5.59 8.19
C LEU A 337 -6.85 5.58 7.91
N MET A 338 -6.42 6.04 6.73
CA MET A 338 -5.02 5.99 6.33
C MET A 338 -4.71 7.15 5.39
N GLU A 339 -3.60 7.84 5.67
CA GLU A 339 -3.03 8.82 4.76
C GLU A 339 -2.32 8.08 3.62
N GLY A 340 -2.89 8.17 2.42
CA GLY A 340 -2.42 7.43 1.23
C GLY A 340 -0.98 7.77 0.81
N ASP A 341 -0.57 9.02 0.98
CA ASP A 341 0.75 9.50 0.54
C ASP A 341 1.87 9.15 1.52
N ALA A 342 1.58 9.28 2.83
CA ALA A 342 2.52 8.93 3.89
C ALA A 342 2.53 7.43 4.21
N ALA A 343 1.56 6.66 3.69
CA ALA A 343 1.28 5.29 4.08
C ALA A 343 1.20 5.13 5.62
N HIS A 344 0.62 6.13 6.28
CA HIS A 344 0.55 6.23 7.73
C HIS A 344 -0.89 6.00 8.21
N VAL A 345 -1.04 5.15 9.22
CA VAL A 345 -2.31 4.82 9.86
C VAL A 345 -2.24 5.33 11.29
N PRO A 346 -3.10 6.27 11.70
CA PRO A 346 -3.08 6.81 13.05
C PRO A 346 -3.77 5.84 14.03
N VAL A 347 -3.06 4.79 14.43
CA VAL A 347 -3.63 3.63 15.15
C VAL A 347 -4.25 4.05 16.49
N MET A 348 -3.60 4.97 17.21
CA MET A 348 -4.12 5.43 18.50
C MET A 348 -5.45 6.17 18.36
N TRP A 349 -5.57 7.01 17.32
CA TRP A 349 -6.80 7.72 16.99
C TRP A 349 -7.91 6.75 16.58
N ILE A 350 -7.63 5.84 15.64
CA ILE A 350 -8.62 4.88 15.14
C ILE A 350 -9.14 3.99 16.27
N THR A 351 -8.24 3.49 17.13
CA THR A 351 -8.63 2.66 18.28
C THR A 351 -9.60 3.41 19.18
N ALA A 352 -9.30 4.68 19.52
CA ALA A 352 -10.16 5.48 20.36
C ALA A 352 -11.54 5.77 19.73
N VAL A 353 -11.60 6.01 18.41
CA VAL A 353 -12.87 6.18 17.69
C VAL A 353 -13.69 4.89 17.69
N LEU A 354 -13.05 3.74 17.46
CA LEU A 354 -13.71 2.44 17.47
C LEU A 354 -14.22 2.08 18.87
N ASP A 355 -13.47 2.38 19.93
CA ASP A 355 -13.91 2.17 21.31
C ASP A 355 -15.19 2.97 21.64
N GLU A 356 -15.25 4.24 21.22
CA GLU A 356 -16.46 5.09 21.35
C GLU A 356 -17.63 4.54 20.53
N LEU A 357 -17.35 4.03 19.33
CA LEU A 357 -18.35 3.43 18.46
C LEU A 357 -18.92 2.13 19.07
N ILE A 358 -18.07 1.27 19.63
CA ILE A 358 -18.48 0.05 20.33
C ILE A 358 -19.39 0.40 21.51
N GLN A 359 -19.04 1.42 22.30
CA GLN A 359 -19.88 1.87 23.41
C GLN A 359 -21.26 2.35 22.95
N LYS A 360 -21.34 3.02 21.80
CA LYS A 360 -22.60 3.54 21.23
C LYS A 360 -23.46 2.46 20.57
N LEU A 361 -22.85 1.48 19.92
CA LEU A 361 -23.55 0.37 19.27
C LEU A 361 -23.99 -0.73 20.25
N ALA A 362 -23.39 -0.78 21.44
CA ALA A 362 -23.66 -1.80 22.46
C ALA A 362 -23.58 -3.23 21.87
N ASP A 363 -24.65 -4.02 21.99
CA ASP A 363 -24.71 -5.43 21.54
C ASP A 363 -25.09 -5.59 20.05
N GLN A 364 -25.10 -4.51 19.26
CA GLN A 364 -25.41 -4.61 17.84
C GLN A 364 -24.29 -5.31 17.05
N ARG A 365 -24.66 -6.24 16.17
CA ARG A 365 -23.73 -6.91 15.27
C ARG A 365 -23.40 -5.99 14.10
N VAL A 366 -22.11 -5.68 13.94
CA VAL A 366 -21.60 -4.89 12.82
C VAL A 366 -21.23 -5.80 11.65
N PHE A 367 -21.74 -5.46 10.46
CA PHE A 367 -21.30 -6.08 9.21
C PHE A 367 -20.26 -5.19 8.53
N VAL A 368 -19.08 -5.73 8.23
CA VAL A 368 -17.98 -4.98 7.62
C VAL A 368 -17.86 -5.36 6.15
N LEU A 369 -18.09 -4.40 5.25
CA LEU A 369 -17.86 -4.54 3.82
C LEU A 369 -16.58 -3.80 3.42
N SER A 370 -15.65 -4.50 2.76
CA SER A 370 -14.40 -3.91 2.24
C SER A 370 -14.36 -3.99 0.71
N VAL A 371 -14.04 -2.87 0.07
CA VAL A 371 -13.91 -2.78 -1.40
C VAL A 371 -12.48 -2.40 -1.74
N LEU A 372 -11.75 -3.34 -2.35
CA LEU A 372 -10.36 -3.18 -2.77
C LEU A 372 -10.28 -3.09 -4.30
N GLY A 373 -9.44 -2.20 -4.83
CA GLY A 373 -9.26 -2.07 -6.27
C GLY A 373 -8.33 -0.92 -6.65
N LEU A 374 -7.88 -0.92 -7.90
CA LEU A 374 -6.99 0.11 -8.45
C LEU A 374 -7.53 1.52 -8.20
N HIS A 375 -6.64 2.48 -8.04
CA HIS A 375 -7.00 3.88 -7.89
C HIS A 375 -7.88 4.35 -9.07
N SER A 376 -8.88 5.20 -8.80
CA SER A 376 -9.85 5.70 -9.79
C SER A 376 -10.69 4.65 -10.55
N SER A 377 -10.84 3.42 -10.01
CA SER A 377 -11.67 2.38 -10.62
C SER A 377 -13.19 2.48 -10.34
N GLY A 378 -13.68 3.64 -9.87
CA GLY A 378 -15.11 3.86 -9.59
C GLY A 378 -15.64 3.23 -8.29
N LYS A 379 -14.77 2.83 -7.35
CA LYS A 379 -15.18 2.21 -6.06
C LYS A 379 -16.15 3.07 -5.27
N SER A 380 -15.84 4.36 -5.10
CA SER A 380 -16.68 5.30 -4.35
C SER A 380 -18.02 5.52 -5.04
N THR A 381 -18.05 5.56 -6.38
CA THR A 381 -19.29 5.62 -7.17
C THR A 381 -20.17 4.39 -6.93
N MET A 382 -19.58 3.20 -6.87
CA MET A 382 -20.30 1.96 -6.57
C MET A 382 -20.87 1.97 -5.15
N LEU A 383 -20.09 2.36 -4.14
CA LEU A 383 -20.55 2.46 -2.75
C LEU A 383 -21.67 3.51 -2.60
N ASN A 384 -21.53 4.66 -3.25
CA ASN A 384 -22.56 5.69 -3.29
C ASN A 384 -23.87 5.17 -3.89
N ALA A 385 -23.79 4.44 -5.01
CA ALA A 385 -24.97 3.85 -5.62
C ALA A 385 -25.60 2.75 -4.76
N MET A 386 -24.78 1.90 -4.13
CA MET A 386 -25.22 0.76 -3.32
C MET A 386 -25.94 1.20 -2.04
N PHE A 387 -25.51 2.31 -1.44
CA PHE A 387 -25.99 2.77 -0.14
C PHE A 387 -26.69 4.13 -0.18
N GLY A 388 -26.94 4.68 -1.38
CA GLY A 388 -27.56 6.00 -1.55
C GLY A 388 -26.74 7.16 -0.95
N LEU A 389 -25.43 6.99 -0.84
CA LEU A 389 -24.54 8.00 -0.25
C LEU A 389 -24.23 9.09 -1.28
N GLN A 390 -24.18 10.35 -0.85
CA GLN A 390 -23.80 11.49 -1.70
C GLN A 390 -22.32 11.86 -1.53
N SER A 391 -21.39 10.91 -1.40
CA SER A 391 -19.95 11.26 -1.19
C SER A 391 -19.25 11.67 -2.48
N SER A 392 -18.33 12.65 -2.42
CA SER A 392 -17.50 13.02 -3.58
C SER A 392 -16.58 11.84 -3.96
N PRO A 393 -16.27 11.62 -5.25
CA PRO A 393 -15.34 10.58 -5.64
C PRO A 393 -13.97 10.88 -5.03
N LEU A 394 -13.53 10.03 -4.09
CA LEU A 394 -12.21 10.12 -3.46
C LEU A 394 -11.13 9.97 -4.54
N SER A 395 -10.36 11.03 -4.75
CA SER A 395 -9.30 11.15 -5.75
C SER A 395 -7.95 10.58 -5.31
N ASP A 396 -7.87 9.92 -4.16
CA ASP A 396 -6.62 9.38 -3.61
C ASP A 396 -6.69 7.87 -3.36
N PRO A 397 -5.54 7.17 -3.21
CA PRO A 397 -5.49 5.81 -2.67
C PRO A 397 -5.76 5.83 -1.15
N VAL A 398 -6.93 6.34 -0.77
CA VAL A 398 -7.36 6.49 0.63
C VAL A 398 -8.16 5.27 1.05
N LEU A 399 -7.87 4.77 2.26
CA LEU A 399 -8.72 3.80 2.93
C LEU A 399 -9.79 4.56 3.72
N SER A 400 -11.00 4.63 3.19
CA SER A 400 -12.14 5.24 3.87
C SER A 400 -13.06 4.18 4.47
N CYS A 401 -13.58 4.46 5.66
CA CYS A 401 -14.59 3.64 6.31
C CYS A 401 -15.96 4.34 6.24
N TYR A 402 -16.98 3.56 5.91
CA TYR A 402 -18.37 3.99 5.93
C TYR A 402 -19.13 3.08 6.89
N MET A 403 -19.99 3.67 7.70
CA MET A 403 -21.00 2.92 8.45
C MET A 403 -22.36 3.19 7.84
N VAL A 404 -23.04 2.12 7.49
CA VAL A 404 -24.41 2.14 6.98
C VAL A 404 -25.23 1.36 8.00
N THR A 405 -26.18 2.05 8.63
CA THR A 405 -27.07 1.51 9.66
C THR A 405 -28.32 0.90 9.07
#